data_AF-A0A3M7H7C8-F1
#
_entry.id   AF-A0A3M7H7C8-F1
#
_cell.length_a   1.000
_cell.length_b   1.000
_cell.length_c   1.000
_cell.angle_alpha   90.00
_cell.angle_beta   90.00
_cell.angle_gamma   90.00
#
_symmetry.space_group_name_H-M   'P 1'
#
loop_
_entity.id
_entity.type
_entity.pdbx_description
1 polymer ?
#
loop_
_entity_poly.entity_id
_entity_poly.type
_entity_poly.pdbx_seq_one_letter_code
_entity_poly.pdbx_strand_id
1 'polypeptide(L)'
;MRSHAVLALLAGAAIANPVPQDIDWDAVDSLEPVPEPSIPVVNAVAAQTTVAFSAAPAASSVAAAVSANPTDTSLKMAKRAVNNEGCAVQPAEDDTAEAFLDNEEYDDAANSATVPAGYYQAYADKQGSSEGVYGYMGYSVLDTYDVAQCSERCNAIQGCMSFNIYFERDPSVDPTATCTNPPSEEVIKCVYWGGPVTEASATNVGQYRRDFHVVIAGSNGYVNNSIATPDGYQPPVALGDAAINAPLDCNNKDTYMGVKIFTKGPFDAGLCAAACTAQSKYNLAHPPKNGVAQTCQFFNTYILYKNSQSVGQYCSLYSETWPASFATNRGQYRGNDHYTIGQSFVFSNTTANADKPSGCMNPTSPK
;
A
#
# COMPACT_ATOMS: atom_id res chain seq x y z
N MET A 1 14.17 -1.67 39.23
CA MET A 1 15.49 -1.80 38.60
C MET A 1 15.26 -2.16 37.15
N ARG A 2 15.99 -1.49 36.25
CA ARG A 2 15.72 -1.38 34.81
C ARG A 2 15.90 -2.73 34.12
N SER A 3 14.87 -3.23 33.43
CA SER A 3 15.01 -4.34 32.49
C SER A 3 15.28 -3.78 31.11
N HIS A 4 16.49 -4.00 30.61
CA HIS A 4 16.91 -3.62 29.28
C HIS A 4 16.40 -4.65 28.28
N ALA A 5 15.50 -4.25 27.38
CA ALA A 5 15.16 -5.04 26.20
C ALA A 5 16.31 -4.90 25.18
N VAL A 6 16.98 -6.01 24.90
CA VAL A 6 18.03 -6.10 23.87
C VAL A 6 17.33 -6.29 22.52
N LEU A 7 17.37 -5.27 21.67
CA LEU A 7 17.08 -5.42 20.24
C LEU A 7 18.28 -6.12 19.60
N ALA A 8 18.10 -7.34 19.11
CA ALA A 8 19.14 -8.03 18.34
C ALA A 8 19.17 -7.46 16.91
N LEU A 9 20.16 -6.61 16.61
CA LEU A 9 20.57 -6.31 15.23
C LEU A 9 21.43 -7.48 14.73
N LEU A 10 20.90 -8.24 13.77
CA LEU A 10 21.70 -9.20 12.99
C LEU A 10 22.19 -8.49 11.73
N ALA A 11 23.50 -8.23 11.67
CA ALA A 11 24.20 -7.79 10.47
C ALA A 11 24.87 -9.02 9.84
N GLY A 12 24.30 -9.54 8.75
CA GLY A 12 24.94 -10.57 7.94
C GLY A 12 26.01 -9.94 7.03
N ALA A 13 27.24 -10.42 7.11
CA ALA A 13 28.30 -10.10 6.17
C ALA A 13 28.57 -11.34 5.29
N ALA A 14 28.18 -11.28 4.02
CA ALA A 14 28.58 -12.25 3.00
C ALA A 14 29.16 -11.48 1.81
N ILE A 15 30.37 -11.84 1.40
CA ILE A 15 31.07 -11.27 0.24
C ILE A 15 30.74 -12.20 -0.94
N ALA A 16 30.05 -11.70 -1.97
CA ALA A 16 29.78 -12.45 -3.19
C ALA A 16 29.98 -11.57 -4.44
N ASN A 17 30.56 -12.15 -5.49
CA ASN A 17 30.53 -11.62 -6.86
C ASN A 17 29.08 -11.35 -7.31
N PRO A 18 28.82 -10.49 -8.33
CA PRO A 18 27.49 -9.95 -8.60
C PRO A 18 26.54 -11.06 -9.12
N VAL A 19 25.90 -11.72 -8.16
CA VAL A 19 24.59 -12.36 -8.33
C VAL A 19 23.59 -11.21 -8.50
N PRO A 20 22.51 -11.36 -9.30
CA PRO A 20 21.40 -10.42 -9.25
C PRO A 20 21.06 -10.10 -7.80
N GLN A 21 20.77 -8.84 -7.48
CA GLN A 21 20.27 -8.45 -6.16
C GLN A 21 18.86 -9.02 -6.01
N ASP A 22 18.80 -10.33 -5.78
CA ASP A 22 17.61 -11.13 -5.55
C ASP A 22 16.92 -10.64 -4.27
N ILE A 23 15.65 -11.02 -4.11
CA ILE A 23 14.91 -10.74 -2.87
C ILE A 23 15.70 -11.30 -1.69
N ASP A 24 15.94 -10.47 -0.67
CA ASP A 24 16.61 -10.89 0.56
C ASP A 24 15.67 -11.78 1.37
N TRP A 25 15.82 -13.09 1.18
CA TRP A 25 14.94 -14.07 1.80
C TRP A 25 15.09 -14.13 3.32
N ASP A 26 16.27 -13.83 3.87
CA ASP A 26 16.46 -13.75 5.31
C ASP A 26 15.63 -12.59 5.89
N ALA A 27 15.60 -11.45 5.20
CA ALA A 27 14.76 -10.33 5.57
C ALA A 27 13.26 -10.64 5.42
N VAL A 28 12.84 -11.33 4.35
CA VAL A 28 11.42 -11.71 4.12
C VAL A 28 10.95 -12.74 5.14
N ASP A 29 11.73 -13.79 5.40
CA ASP A 29 11.37 -14.87 6.33
C ASP A 29 11.28 -14.36 7.77
N SER A 30 11.99 -13.28 8.10
CA SER A 30 11.88 -12.61 9.40
C SER A 30 10.54 -11.90 9.66
N LEU A 31 9.69 -11.75 8.63
CA LEU A 31 8.40 -11.07 8.72
C LEU A 31 7.21 -12.02 9.00
N GLU A 32 7.43 -13.33 9.07
CA GLU A 32 6.33 -14.28 9.17
C GLU A 32 5.57 -14.23 10.52
N PRO A 33 4.23 -14.32 10.51
CA PRO A 33 3.36 -14.40 9.33
C PRO A 33 3.16 -13.02 8.67
N VAL A 34 3.22 -12.98 7.34
CA VAL A 34 2.79 -11.80 6.56
C VAL A 34 1.30 -11.57 6.89
N PRO A 35 0.92 -10.45 7.50
CA PRO A 35 -0.47 -10.21 7.82
C PRO A 35 -1.26 -10.05 6.52
N GLU A 36 -2.29 -10.85 6.30
CA GLU A 36 -3.26 -10.62 5.24
C GLU A 36 -4.21 -9.50 5.69
N PRO A 37 -4.15 -8.29 5.12
CA PRO A 37 -5.15 -7.28 5.41
C PRO A 37 -6.47 -7.71 4.76
N SER A 38 -7.33 -8.38 5.52
CA SER A 38 -8.73 -8.58 5.14
C SER A 38 -9.49 -7.28 5.36
N ILE A 39 -10.22 -6.81 4.36
CA ILE A 39 -11.18 -5.72 4.58
C ILE A 39 -12.34 -6.33 5.35
N PRO A 40 -12.66 -5.80 6.54
CA PRO A 40 -13.88 -6.24 7.19
C PRO A 40 -15.05 -5.75 6.34
N VAL A 41 -15.90 -6.67 5.88
CA VAL A 41 -17.18 -6.27 5.28
C VAL A 41 -18.08 -5.82 6.40
N VAL A 42 -18.07 -4.50 6.57
CA VAL A 42 -18.81 -3.80 7.60
C VAL A 42 -20.12 -3.29 7.00
N ASN A 43 -21.21 -3.48 7.75
CA ASN A 43 -22.52 -2.94 7.40
C ASN A 43 -22.45 -1.42 7.16
N ALA A 44 -23.34 -0.87 6.35
CA ALA A 44 -23.55 0.58 6.20
C ALA A 44 -23.74 1.34 7.54
N VAL A 45 -24.15 0.64 8.60
CA VAL A 45 -24.31 1.18 9.97
C VAL A 45 -22.97 1.37 10.69
N ALA A 46 -21.89 0.75 10.22
CA ALA A 46 -20.55 1.00 10.73
C ALA A 46 -20.13 2.41 10.35
N ALA A 47 -19.77 3.20 11.36
CA ALA A 47 -19.25 4.55 11.15
C ALA A 47 -18.09 4.50 10.15
N GLN A 48 -18.06 5.45 9.19
CA GLN A 48 -16.92 5.63 8.31
C GLN A 48 -15.65 5.63 9.15
N THR A 49 -14.74 4.72 8.83
CA THR A 49 -13.48 4.60 9.55
C THR A 49 -12.39 5.15 8.65
N THR A 50 -11.77 6.26 9.05
CA THR A 50 -10.48 6.68 8.51
C THR A 50 -9.42 6.46 9.58
N VAL A 51 -8.33 5.78 9.22
CA VAL A 51 -7.20 5.59 10.13
C VAL A 51 -6.32 6.84 10.03
N ALA A 52 -6.28 7.64 11.09
CA ALA A 52 -5.37 8.79 11.15
C ALA A 52 -3.92 8.29 11.30
N PHE A 53 -3.09 8.54 10.29
CA PHE A 53 -1.64 8.35 10.37
C PHE A 53 -0.96 9.63 10.86
N SER A 54 -0.05 9.53 11.83
CA SER A 54 0.80 10.64 12.26
C SER A 54 2.27 10.32 12.00
N ALA A 55 2.96 11.16 11.22
CA ALA A 55 4.36 10.94 10.82
C ALA A 55 5.44 11.39 11.84
N ALA A 56 5.10 11.60 13.12
CA ALA A 56 6.13 11.80 14.14
C ALA A 56 6.78 10.46 14.55
N PRO A 57 8.10 10.47 14.83
CA PRO A 57 9.07 9.60 14.15
C PRO A 57 8.73 8.13 14.34
N ALA A 58 8.87 7.35 13.27
CA ALA A 58 8.73 5.89 13.19
C ALA A 58 9.33 5.15 14.40
N ALA A 59 8.58 5.06 15.51
CA ALA A 59 8.90 4.34 16.74
C ALA A 59 7.75 4.45 17.78
N SER A 60 6.51 4.09 17.43
CA SER A 60 5.61 3.43 18.41
C SER A 60 4.40 2.82 17.70
N SER A 61 4.26 1.51 17.86
CA SER A 61 3.04 0.75 17.61
C SER A 61 1.80 1.43 18.17
N VAL A 62 0.69 1.51 17.42
CA VAL A 62 -0.65 1.31 18.01
C VAL A 62 -1.63 0.76 16.96
N ALA A 63 -2.06 -0.48 17.16
CA ALA A 63 -3.43 -0.87 16.85
C ALA A 63 -4.32 -0.29 17.97
N ALA A 64 -5.47 0.27 17.58
CA ALA A 64 -6.49 0.96 18.39
C ALA A 64 -6.36 2.49 18.48
N ALA A 65 -7.08 3.18 17.59
CA ALA A 65 -8.09 4.17 17.97
C ALA A 65 -8.93 4.56 16.75
N VAL A 66 -10.09 3.92 16.57
CA VAL A 66 -11.24 4.60 15.97
C VAL A 66 -11.64 5.68 16.97
N SER A 67 -11.13 6.88 16.77
CA SER A 67 -11.75 8.08 17.31
C SER A 67 -12.07 8.92 16.09
N ALA A 68 -13.33 8.87 15.67
CA ALA A 68 -13.90 9.84 14.76
C ALA A 68 -13.43 11.24 15.19
N ASN A 69 -12.82 11.98 14.28
CA ASN A 69 -12.51 13.38 14.51
C ASN A 69 -13.87 14.10 14.64
N PRO A 70 -14.26 14.60 15.83
CA PRO A 70 -15.64 14.99 16.10
C PRO A 70 -16.04 16.32 15.43
N THR A 71 -15.18 16.90 14.60
CA THR A 71 -15.43 18.17 13.90
C THR A 71 -15.89 18.01 12.47
N ASP A 72 -15.91 16.79 11.91
CA ASP A 72 -16.48 16.57 10.59
C ASP A 72 -17.98 16.21 10.70
N THR A 73 -18.81 17.24 10.76
CA THR A 73 -20.28 17.12 10.77
C THR A 73 -20.87 16.75 9.40
N SER A 74 -20.04 16.53 8.38
CA SER A 74 -20.50 16.16 7.03
C SER A 74 -20.54 14.65 6.79
N LEU A 75 -19.98 13.84 7.72
CA LEU A 75 -19.99 12.39 7.62
C LEU A 75 -21.41 11.87 7.87
N LYS A 76 -22.10 11.52 6.77
CA LYS A 76 -23.40 10.87 6.81
C LYS A 76 -23.23 9.46 7.38
N MET A 77 -23.61 9.28 8.64
CA MET A 77 -24.07 7.97 9.09
C MET A 77 -25.38 7.70 8.35
N ALA A 78 -25.44 6.65 7.53
CA ALA A 78 -26.72 6.16 7.04
C ALA A 78 -27.55 5.77 8.27
N LYS A 79 -28.58 6.57 8.53
CA LYS A 79 -29.42 6.44 9.71
C LYS A 79 -30.32 5.23 9.51
N ARG A 80 -30.11 4.15 10.28
CA ARG A 80 -31.10 3.06 10.36
C ARG A 80 -31.79 2.98 11.71
N ALA A 81 -33.02 2.50 11.62
CA ALA A 81 -33.92 2.33 12.73
C ALA A 81 -33.53 1.05 13.50
N VAL A 82 -33.46 1.15 14.83
CA VAL A 82 -32.99 0.09 15.75
C VAL A 82 -34.04 -1.02 15.93
N ASN A 83 -35.14 -0.98 15.18
CA ASN A 83 -36.28 -1.85 15.27
C ASN A 83 -36.30 -2.90 14.15
N ASN A 84 -36.80 -4.10 14.47
CA ASN A 84 -36.94 -5.26 13.58
C ASN A 84 -37.92 -5.05 12.41
N GLU A 85 -38.36 -3.81 12.13
CA GLU A 85 -39.34 -3.47 11.09
C GLU A 85 -38.82 -3.75 9.69
N GLY A 86 -37.51 -3.65 9.46
CA GLY A 86 -36.89 -3.99 8.17
C GLY A 86 -37.14 -5.43 7.73
N CYS A 87 -37.44 -6.33 8.68
CA CYS A 87 -37.78 -7.72 8.37
C CYS A 87 -39.29 -7.98 8.20
N ALA A 88 -40.14 -7.02 8.55
CA ALA A 88 -41.57 -7.09 8.24
C ALA A 88 -41.83 -6.84 6.76
N VAL A 89 -40.94 -6.09 6.10
CA VAL A 89 -40.93 -5.88 4.66
C VAL A 89 -40.17 -7.02 4.01
N GLN A 90 -40.82 -7.75 3.11
CA GLN A 90 -40.13 -8.73 2.28
C GLN A 90 -39.34 -8.01 1.19
N PRO A 91 -38.15 -8.51 0.80
CA PRO A 91 -37.43 -7.99 -0.36
C PRO A 91 -38.33 -8.05 -1.61
N ALA A 92 -38.15 -7.10 -2.52
CA ALA A 92 -38.81 -7.14 -3.82
C ALA A 92 -38.32 -8.36 -4.62
N GLU A 93 -39.10 -8.83 -5.60
CA GLU A 93 -38.74 -10.03 -6.38
C GLU A 93 -37.43 -9.85 -7.17
N ASP A 94 -37.10 -8.61 -7.53
CA ASP A 94 -35.88 -8.20 -8.22
C ASP A 94 -34.73 -7.82 -7.27
N ASP A 95 -34.96 -7.79 -5.96
CA ASP A 95 -33.92 -7.54 -4.95
C ASP A 95 -33.07 -8.80 -4.70
N THR A 96 -32.28 -9.14 -5.72
CA THR A 96 -31.37 -10.30 -5.74
C THR A 96 -29.93 -9.86 -5.96
N ALA A 97 -28.97 -10.73 -5.64
CA ALA A 97 -27.56 -10.45 -5.92
C ALA A 97 -27.28 -10.44 -7.42
N GLU A 98 -27.94 -11.32 -8.17
CA GLU A 98 -27.82 -11.42 -9.61
C GLU A 98 -28.33 -10.15 -10.30
N ALA A 99 -29.52 -9.67 -9.94
CA ALA A 99 -30.05 -8.41 -10.47
C ALA A 99 -29.19 -7.20 -10.10
N PHE A 100 -28.56 -7.19 -8.92
CA PHE A 100 -27.63 -6.12 -8.52
C PHE A 100 -26.35 -6.14 -9.37
N LEU A 101 -25.81 -7.32 -9.67
CA LEU A 101 -24.61 -7.49 -10.49
C LEU A 101 -24.86 -7.20 -11.97
N ASP A 102 -26.09 -7.41 -12.45
CA ASP A 102 -26.51 -7.16 -13.84
C ASP A 102 -27.05 -5.72 -14.06
N ASN A 103 -26.95 -4.84 -13.06
CA ASN A 103 -27.48 -3.47 -13.16
C ASN A 103 -26.58 -2.58 -14.04
N GLU A 104 -27.03 -2.32 -15.27
CA GLU A 104 -26.33 -1.49 -16.26
C GLU A 104 -26.04 -0.05 -15.76
N GLU A 105 -26.82 0.50 -14.82
CA GLU A 105 -26.54 1.84 -14.27
C GLU A 105 -25.23 1.89 -13.48
N TYR A 106 -24.82 0.77 -12.86
CA TYR A 106 -23.55 0.67 -12.13
C TYR A 106 -22.37 0.60 -13.10
N ASP A 107 -22.51 -0.16 -14.17
CA ASP A 107 -21.53 -0.25 -15.25
C ASP A 107 -21.38 1.12 -15.93
N ASP A 108 -22.48 1.81 -16.23
CA ASP A 108 -22.48 3.14 -16.83
C ASP A 108 -21.81 4.17 -15.92
N ALA A 109 -22.11 4.16 -14.62
CA ALA A 109 -21.47 5.04 -13.65
C ALA A 109 -19.96 4.80 -13.56
N ALA A 110 -19.53 3.54 -13.52
CA ALA A 110 -18.12 3.16 -13.46
C ALA A 110 -17.37 3.53 -14.75
N ASN A 111 -17.93 3.22 -15.92
CA ASN A 111 -17.27 3.43 -17.20
C ASN A 111 -17.29 4.91 -17.65
N SER A 112 -18.27 5.70 -17.22
CA SER A 112 -18.34 7.14 -17.52
C SER A 112 -17.56 8.02 -16.54
N ALA A 113 -17.09 7.46 -15.43
CA ALA A 113 -16.39 8.20 -14.39
C ALA A 113 -15.08 8.82 -14.90
N THR A 114 -14.91 10.11 -14.67
CA THR A 114 -13.68 10.82 -15.04
C THR A 114 -12.55 10.54 -14.04
N VAL A 115 -11.36 10.24 -14.56
CA VAL A 115 -10.15 10.07 -13.73
C VAL A 115 -9.80 11.39 -13.03
N PRO A 116 -9.67 11.40 -11.69
CA PRO A 116 -9.29 12.61 -10.95
C PRO A 116 -7.90 13.12 -11.32
N ALA A 117 -7.70 14.44 -11.24
CA ALA A 117 -6.40 15.05 -11.48
C ALA A 117 -5.35 14.49 -10.51
N GLY A 118 -4.19 14.09 -11.05
CA GLY A 118 -3.10 13.50 -10.27
C GLY A 118 -3.23 11.99 -10.04
N TYR A 119 -4.27 11.34 -10.58
CA TYR A 119 -4.47 9.89 -10.53
C TYR A 119 -4.42 9.28 -11.94
N TYR A 120 -4.22 7.96 -11.99
CA TYR A 120 -4.51 7.11 -13.15
C TYR A 120 -5.48 6.01 -12.73
N GLN A 121 -6.29 5.52 -13.66
CA GLN A 121 -7.21 4.40 -13.42
C GLN A 121 -6.47 3.08 -13.59
N ALA A 122 -6.40 2.28 -12.52
CA ALA A 122 -5.73 0.98 -12.50
C ALA A 122 -6.66 -0.16 -13.00
N TYR A 123 -7.95 -0.04 -12.77
CA TYR A 123 -9.00 -0.88 -13.34
C TYR A 123 -10.32 -0.13 -13.32
N ALA A 124 -11.22 -0.56 -14.18
CA ALA A 124 -12.59 -0.07 -14.25
C ALA A 124 -13.57 -1.23 -14.16
N ASP A 125 -14.74 -0.94 -13.61
CA ASP A 125 -15.95 -1.74 -13.73
C ASP A 125 -15.79 -3.22 -13.38
N LYS A 126 -15.21 -3.48 -12.20
CA LYS A 126 -15.08 -4.83 -11.66
C LYS A 126 -16.23 -5.18 -10.74
N GLN A 127 -16.67 -6.44 -10.78
CA GLN A 127 -17.57 -7.04 -9.80
C GLN A 127 -16.79 -7.53 -8.55
N GLY A 128 -15.93 -6.65 -8.03
CA GLY A 128 -15.07 -6.95 -6.90
C GLY A 128 -14.31 -5.71 -6.43
N SER A 129 -14.24 -5.51 -5.11
CA SER A 129 -13.43 -4.45 -4.51
C SER A 129 -11.98 -4.90 -4.36
N SER A 130 -11.05 -3.95 -4.36
CA SER A 130 -9.64 -4.25 -4.05
C SER A 130 -9.52 -4.83 -2.65
N GLU A 131 -8.75 -5.89 -2.46
CA GLU A 131 -8.30 -6.43 -1.17
C GLU A 131 -6.83 -6.89 -1.25
N GLY A 132 -6.19 -7.19 -0.10
CA GLY A 132 -4.78 -7.60 -0.05
C GLY A 132 -3.77 -6.49 -0.39
N VAL A 133 -4.24 -5.24 -0.56
CA VAL A 133 -3.42 -4.07 -0.88
C VAL A 133 -2.72 -3.54 0.38
N TYR A 134 -1.50 -3.04 0.20
CA TYR A 134 -0.67 -2.56 1.31
C TYR A 134 -1.31 -1.37 2.05
N GLY A 135 -1.30 -1.43 3.38
CA GLY A 135 -1.71 -0.33 4.23
C GLY A 135 -3.18 0.07 4.08
N TYR A 136 -4.13 -0.83 4.37
CA TYR A 136 -5.56 -0.47 4.47
C TYR A 136 -5.76 0.73 5.40
N MET A 137 -6.41 1.79 4.91
CA MET A 137 -6.59 3.06 5.63
C MET A 137 -8.04 3.33 6.03
N GLY A 138 -8.93 2.37 5.75
CA GLY A 138 -10.35 2.48 6.02
C GLY A 138 -11.16 2.87 4.79
N TYR A 139 -12.37 3.35 5.01
CA TYR A 139 -13.32 3.66 3.95
C TYR A 139 -14.29 4.77 4.37
N SER A 140 -14.92 5.37 3.37
CA SER A 140 -16.06 6.26 3.55
C SER A 140 -17.22 5.81 2.67
N VAL A 141 -18.42 6.34 2.93
CA VAL A 141 -19.59 6.16 2.07
C VAL A 141 -19.98 7.47 1.42
N LEU A 142 -20.56 7.38 0.23
CA LEU A 142 -21.00 8.48 -0.60
C LEU A 142 -22.49 8.35 -0.93
N ASP A 143 -23.15 9.46 -1.20
CA ASP A 143 -24.54 9.46 -1.69
C ASP A 143 -24.63 9.21 -3.20
N THR A 144 -23.54 9.47 -3.92
CA THR A 144 -23.43 9.35 -5.38
C THR A 144 -22.08 8.78 -5.74
N TYR A 145 -21.94 8.22 -6.94
CA TYR A 145 -20.68 7.68 -7.46
C TYR A 145 -19.71 8.83 -7.85
N ASP A 146 -19.19 9.52 -6.84
CA ASP A 146 -18.37 10.72 -6.98
C ASP A 146 -16.88 10.37 -6.77
N VAL A 147 -16.22 10.05 -7.88
CA VAL A 147 -14.80 9.71 -7.90
C VAL A 147 -13.92 10.90 -7.47
N ALA A 148 -14.34 12.14 -7.78
CA ALA A 148 -13.60 13.34 -7.39
C ALA A 148 -13.62 13.49 -5.87
N GLN A 149 -14.78 13.37 -5.23
CA GLN A 149 -14.91 13.41 -3.77
C GLN A 149 -14.12 12.27 -3.09
N CYS A 150 -14.13 11.06 -3.67
CA CYS A 150 -13.28 9.97 -3.22
C CYS A 150 -11.79 10.34 -3.20
N SER A 151 -11.31 10.94 -4.29
CA SER A 151 -9.91 11.34 -4.43
C SER A 151 -9.52 12.47 -3.47
N GLU A 152 -10.42 13.43 -3.22
CA GLU A 152 -10.20 14.50 -2.24
C GLU A 152 -10.04 13.92 -0.83
N ARG A 153 -10.89 12.96 -0.45
CA ARG A 153 -10.78 12.26 0.83
C ARG A 153 -9.49 11.44 0.93
N CYS A 154 -9.07 10.75 -0.13
CA CYS A 154 -7.77 10.07 -0.15
C CYS A 154 -6.63 11.08 0.01
N ASN A 155 -6.62 12.18 -0.74
CA ASN A 155 -5.59 13.22 -0.64
C ASN A 155 -5.49 13.86 0.75
N ALA A 156 -6.59 13.92 1.50
CA ALA A 156 -6.63 14.41 2.87
C ALA A 156 -6.06 13.40 3.90
N ILE A 157 -6.00 12.11 3.55
CA ILE A 157 -5.40 11.07 4.38
C ILE A 157 -3.91 11.02 4.10
N GLN A 158 -3.11 11.39 5.10
CA GLN A 158 -1.65 11.33 4.97
C GLN A 158 -1.18 9.91 4.61
N GLY A 159 -0.55 9.78 3.45
CA GLY A 159 -0.01 8.52 2.96
C GLY A 159 -0.98 7.67 2.14
N CYS A 160 -2.21 8.13 1.89
CA CYS A 160 -3.11 7.48 0.94
C CYS A 160 -2.53 7.61 -0.47
N MET A 161 -2.30 6.46 -1.09
CA MET A 161 -1.74 6.37 -2.44
C MET A 161 -2.77 5.95 -3.47
N SER A 162 -3.82 5.28 -3.04
CA SER A 162 -4.85 4.83 -3.96
C SER A 162 -6.17 4.60 -3.24
N PHE A 163 -7.22 4.51 -4.03
CA PHE A 163 -8.53 4.16 -3.55
C PHE A 163 -9.27 3.33 -4.60
N ASN A 164 -10.28 2.61 -4.14
CA ASN A 164 -11.29 2.07 -5.04
C ASN A 164 -12.70 2.48 -4.59
N ILE A 165 -13.56 2.75 -5.56
CA ILE A 165 -14.95 3.17 -5.38
C ILE A 165 -15.87 2.15 -6.06
N TYR A 166 -16.93 1.73 -5.37
CA TYR A 166 -17.83 0.68 -5.85
C TYR A 166 -19.22 0.79 -5.23
N PHE A 167 -20.18 0.14 -5.87
CA PHE A 167 -21.50 -0.13 -5.31
C PHE A 167 -21.46 -1.46 -4.56
N GLU A 168 -22.05 -1.49 -3.36
CA GLU A 168 -22.20 -2.70 -2.56
C GLU A 168 -23.68 -2.94 -2.25
N ARG A 169 -24.13 -4.18 -2.44
CA ARG A 169 -25.44 -4.64 -2.02
C ARG A 169 -25.38 -4.99 -0.54
N ASP A 170 -25.93 -4.14 0.31
CA ASP A 170 -25.82 -4.27 1.75
C ASP A 170 -27.20 -4.57 2.36
N PRO A 171 -27.34 -5.42 3.40
CA PRO A 171 -28.65 -5.72 3.95
C PRO A 171 -29.18 -4.52 4.73
N SER A 172 -30.46 -4.14 4.54
CA SER A 172 -31.12 -3.03 5.26
C SER A 172 -31.17 -3.23 6.78
N VAL A 173 -31.07 -4.46 7.27
CA VAL A 173 -30.87 -4.78 8.69
C VAL A 173 -29.91 -5.96 8.80
N ASP A 174 -29.23 -6.12 9.92
CA ASP A 174 -28.33 -7.26 10.11
C ASP A 174 -29.08 -8.60 9.97
N PRO A 175 -28.64 -9.52 9.09
CA PRO A 175 -29.28 -10.81 8.95
C PRO A 175 -29.20 -11.64 10.26
N THR A 176 -30.37 -12.06 10.76
CA THR A 176 -30.50 -12.89 11.97
C THR A 176 -31.18 -14.23 11.67
N ALA A 177 -31.29 -15.11 12.67
CA ALA A 177 -31.92 -16.42 12.48
C ALA A 177 -33.41 -16.34 12.10
N THR A 178 -34.07 -15.24 12.45
CA THR A 178 -35.48 -14.96 12.12
C THR A 178 -35.62 -13.96 10.97
N CYS A 179 -34.51 -13.50 10.40
CA CYS A 179 -34.43 -12.50 9.34
C CYS A 179 -33.23 -12.80 8.45
N THR A 180 -33.30 -13.86 7.65
CA THR A 180 -32.11 -14.41 6.99
C THR A 180 -31.77 -13.69 5.67
N ASN A 181 -32.77 -13.07 5.02
CA ASN A 181 -32.62 -12.29 3.78
C ASN A 181 -33.51 -11.02 3.82
N PRO A 182 -33.10 -9.97 4.57
CA PRO A 182 -33.83 -8.70 4.57
C PRO A 182 -33.71 -7.98 3.21
N PRO A 183 -34.55 -6.95 2.94
CA PRO A 183 -34.36 -6.06 1.80
C PRO A 183 -32.94 -5.47 1.75
N SER A 184 -32.41 -5.23 0.56
CA SER A 184 -31.10 -4.58 0.38
C SER A 184 -31.19 -3.06 0.42
N GLU A 185 -30.03 -2.45 0.66
CA GLU A 185 -29.73 -1.06 0.42
C GLU A 185 -28.46 -1.01 -0.46
N GLU A 186 -28.46 -0.13 -1.45
CA GLU A 186 -27.25 0.21 -2.18
C GLU A 186 -26.36 1.11 -1.33
N VAL A 187 -25.08 0.77 -1.26
CA VAL A 187 -24.08 1.57 -0.58
C VAL A 187 -22.91 1.84 -1.50
N ILE A 188 -22.59 3.12 -1.72
CA ILE A 188 -21.42 3.52 -2.50
C ILE A 188 -20.25 3.68 -1.53
N LYS A 189 -19.26 2.77 -1.62
CA LYS A 189 -18.09 2.77 -0.73
C LYS A 189 -16.86 3.29 -1.45
N CYS A 190 -16.07 4.08 -0.73
CA CYS A 190 -14.76 4.57 -1.12
C CYS A 190 -13.72 4.02 -0.16
N VAL A 191 -12.88 3.09 -0.60
CA VAL A 191 -11.88 2.42 0.25
C VAL A 191 -10.48 2.95 -0.04
N TYR A 192 -9.71 3.24 1.01
CA TYR A 192 -8.42 3.92 0.93
C TYR A 192 -7.25 3.00 1.26
N TRP A 193 -6.14 3.17 0.53
CA TRP A 193 -4.97 2.31 0.61
C TRP A 193 -3.67 3.11 0.62
N GLY A 194 -2.71 2.61 1.40
CA GLY A 194 -1.34 3.12 1.46
C GLY A 194 -0.40 2.58 0.40
N GLY A 195 -0.84 1.57 -0.36
CA GLY A 195 -0.19 1.09 -1.57
C GLY A 195 -1.12 1.25 -2.79
N PRO A 196 -0.70 0.80 -3.97
CA PRO A 196 -1.50 0.89 -5.19
C PRO A 196 -2.57 -0.20 -5.23
N VAL A 197 -3.79 0.16 -5.62
CA VAL A 197 -4.74 -0.84 -6.14
C VAL A 197 -4.28 -1.32 -7.52
N THR A 198 -4.54 -2.58 -7.83
CA THR A 198 -4.28 -3.20 -9.14
C THR A 198 -5.50 -3.98 -9.60
N GLU A 199 -5.61 -4.29 -10.89
CA GLU A 199 -6.70 -5.16 -11.37
C GLU A 199 -6.73 -6.50 -10.64
N ALA A 200 -5.55 -7.09 -10.37
CA ALA A 200 -5.43 -8.35 -9.64
C ALA A 200 -5.82 -8.25 -8.15
N SER A 201 -5.93 -7.03 -7.60
CA SER A 201 -6.41 -6.84 -6.23
C SER A 201 -7.93 -6.86 -6.12
N ALA A 202 -8.68 -6.66 -7.22
CA ALA A 202 -10.15 -6.59 -7.25
C ALA A 202 -10.80 -7.99 -7.07
N THR A 203 -10.56 -8.59 -5.91
CA THR A 203 -10.85 -10.00 -5.61
C THR A 203 -11.85 -10.20 -4.48
N ASN A 204 -12.16 -9.15 -3.71
CA ASN A 204 -13.26 -9.18 -2.77
C ASN A 204 -14.58 -9.04 -3.53
N VAL A 205 -15.17 -10.19 -3.87
CA VAL A 205 -16.45 -10.32 -4.59
C VAL A 205 -17.67 -10.33 -3.66
N GLY A 206 -17.46 -10.03 -2.37
CA GLY A 206 -18.50 -10.10 -1.35
C GLY A 206 -18.61 -11.50 -0.72
N GLN A 207 -19.69 -11.71 0.03
CA GLN A 207 -19.88 -12.91 0.85
C GLN A 207 -21.33 -13.07 1.31
N TYR A 208 -21.66 -14.29 1.73
CA TYR A 208 -22.95 -14.58 2.34
C TYR A 208 -22.99 -14.17 3.82
N ARG A 209 -24.12 -13.58 4.22
CA ARG A 209 -24.48 -13.28 5.61
C ARG A 209 -25.83 -13.95 5.88
N ARG A 210 -25.77 -15.23 6.27
CA ARG A 210 -26.92 -16.16 6.22
C ARG A 210 -27.39 -16.31 4.76
N ASP A 211 -28.64 -16.00 4.47
CA ASP A 211 -29.22 -16.17 3.14
C ASP A 211 -29.06 -14.90 2.28
N PHE A 212 -28.67 -13.77 2.89
CA PHE A 212 -28.37 -12.54 2.16
C PHE A 212 -26.97 -12.59 1.56
N HIS A 213 -26.86 -12.38 0.25
CA HIS A 213 -25.58 -12.30 -0.45
C HIS A 213 -25.17 -10.83 -0.62
N VAL A 214 -24.09 -10.43 0.05
CA VAL A 214 -23.42 -9.15 -0.19
C VAL A 214 -22.59 -9.31 -1.45
N VAL A 215 -22.79 -8.42 -2.41
CA VAL A 215 -22.07 -8.41 -3.70
C VAL A 215 -21.61 -7.00 -4.02
N ILE A 216 -20.61 -6.90 -4.90
CA ILE A 216 -19.96 -5.65 -5.29
C ILE A 216 -20.04 -5.51 -6.82
N ALA A 217 -20.37 -4.31 -7.29
CA ALA A 217 -20.47 -3.97 -8.71
C ALA A 217 -19.86 -2.58 -9.00
N GLY A 218 -19.56 -2.30 -10.27
CA GLY A 218 -19.07 -0.99 -10.72
C GLY A 218 -17.79 -0.54 -10.01
N SER A 219 -16.86 -1.45 -9.69
CA SER A 219 -15.66 -1.11 -8.91
C SER A 219 -14.57 -0.51 -9.79
N ASN A 220 -14.20 0.73 -9.52
CA ASN A 220 -13.07 1.41 -10.15
C ASN A 220 -11.92 1.60 -9.16
N GLY A 221 -10.68 1.36 -9.61
CA GLY A 221 -9.47 1.58 -8.85
C GLY A 221 -8.64 2.74 -9.39
N TYR A 222 -8.22 3.66 -8.53
CA TYR A 222 -7.44 4.85 -8.90
C TYR A 222 -6.18 4.95 -8.04
N VAL A 223 -5.04 5.16 -8.68
CA VAL A 223 -3.74 5.27 -8.01
C VAL A 223 -3.13 6.65 -8.27
N ASN A 224 -2.59 7.26 -7.23
CA ASN A 224 -1.93 8.55 -7.28
C ASN A 224 -0.63 8.43 -8.09
N ASN A 225 -0.39 9.40 -8.98
CA ASN A 225 0.75 9.43 -9.90
C ASN A 225 2.05 9.92 -9.23
N SER A 226 2.03 10.21 -7.94
CA SER A 226 3.13 10.87 -7.25
C SER A 226 3.43 10.26 -5.88
N ILE A 227 4.71 10.34 -5.50
CA ILE A 227 5.19 10.05 -4.16
C ILE A 227 5.95 11.28 -3.64
N ALA A 228 5.77 11.57 -2.36
CA ALA A 228 6.45 12.70 -1.72
C ALA A 228 7.97 12.52 -1.78
N THR A 229 8.69 13.61 -2.06
CA THR A 229 10.15 13.63 -2.02
C THR A 229 10.63 13.87 -0.59
N PRO A 230 11.39 12.95 0.03
CA PRO A 230 11.92 13.18 1.37
C PRO A 230 12.91 14.35 1.38
N ASP A 231 12.97 15.07 2.51
CA ASP A 231 13.93 16.15 2.71
C ASP A 231 15.37 15.67 2.48
N GLY A 232 16.13 16.44 1.71
CA GLY A 232 17.51 16.09 1.36
C GLY A 232 17.63 15.07 0.23
N TYR A 233 16.54 14.75 -0.49
CA TYR A 233 16.58 13.92 -1.69
C TYR A 233 16.11 14.69 -2.93
N GLN A 234 16.62 14.27 -4.09
CA GLN A 234 16.12 14.69 -5.39
C GLN A 234 14.72 14.08 -5.65
N PRO A 235 13.91 14.70 -6.53
CA PRO A 235 12.62 14.14 -6.92
C PRO A 235 12.72 12.66 -7.37
N PRO A 236 11.69 11.85 -7.08
CA PRO A 236 11.71 10.42 -7.39
C PRO A 236 11.82 10.17 -8.90
N VAL A 237 12.53 9.09 -9.24
CA VAL A 237 12.42 8.48 -10.58
C VAL A 237 11.59 7.21 -10.44
N ALA A 238 10.46 7.17 -11.15
CA ALA A 238 9.60 6.00 -11.21
C ALA A 238 10.26 4.88 -12.02
N LEU A 239 10.22 3.66 -11.49
CA LEU A 239 10.72 2.44 -12.12
C LEU A 239 9.61 1.42 -12.42
N GLY A 240 8.38 1.69 -11.98
CA GLY A 240 7.22 0.83 -12.23
C GLY A 240 7.32 -0.50 -11.48
N ASP A 241 7.45 -1.59 -12.22
CA ASP A 241 7.47 -2.98 -11.75
C ASP A 241 8.89 -3.57 -11.64
N ALA A 242 9.92 -2.73 -11.68
CA ALA A 242 11.32 -3.16 -11.59
C ALA A 242 12.08 -2.43 -10.46
N ALA A 243 12.97 -3.15 -9.80
CA ALA A 243 13.90 -2.66 -8.80
C ALA A 243 15.35 -2.66 -9.33
N ILE A 244 16.17 -1.84 -8.71
CA ILE A 244 17.60 -1.73 -9.00
C ILE A 244 18.28 -3.06 -8.73
N ASN A 245 19.02 -3.52 -9.74
CA ASN A 245 19.98 -4.59 -9.63
C ASN A 245 21.36 -3.98 -9.94
N ALA A 246 21.99 -3.44 -8.91
CA ALA A 246 23.24 -2.70 -9.06
C ALA A 246 24.43 -3.66 -9.29
N PRO A 247 25.25 -3.45 -10.34
CA PRO A 247 26.53 -4.11 -10.46
C PRO A 247 27.55 -3.54 -9.46
N LEU A 248 28.77 -4.07 -9.51
CA LEU A 248 29.91 -3.43 -8.84
C LEU A 248 30.16 -2.03 -9.41
N ASP A 249 30.67 -1.13 -8.56
CA ASP A 249 31.12 0.19 -8.98
C ASP A 249 32.36 0.12 -9.89
N CYS A 250 32.80 1.28 -10.39
CA CYS A 250 33.97 1.38 -11.26
C CYS A 250 35.31 1.05 -10.56
N ASN A 251 35.33 0.90 -9.23
CA ASN A 251 36.46 0.37 -8.45
C ASN A 251 36.30 -1.12 -8.15
N ASN A 252 35.32 -1.80 -8.76
CA ASN A 252 34.98 -3.19 -8.54
C ASN A 252 34.59 -3.48 -7.07
N LYS A 253 33.86 -2.54 -6.45
CA LYS A 253 33.31 -2.62 -5.09
C LYS A 253 31.78 -2.69 -5.12
N ASP A 254 31.23 -3.41 -4.15
CA ASP A 254 29.80 -3.43 -3.94
C ASP A 254 29.34 -2.10 -3.30
N THR A 255 28.19 -1.62 -3.76
CA THR A 255 27.53 -0.41 -3.26
C THR A 255 26.26 -0.73 -2.50
N TYR A 256 25.78 -1.96 -2.55
CA TYR A 256 24.60 -2.41 -1.82
C TYR A 256 24.88 -2.48 -0.33
N MET A 257 23.98 -1.88 0.45
CA MET A 257 24.10 -1.74 1.90
C MET A 257 23.08 -2.59 2.64
N GLY A 258 22.37 -3.47 1.93
CA GLY A 258 21.28 -4.28 2.45
C GLY A 258 19.93 -3.57 2.40
N VAL A 259 18.95 -4.17 3.10
CA VAL A 259 17.54 -3.78 3.00
C VAL A 259 16.89 -3.47 4.33
N LYS A 260 15.74 -2.81 4.26
CA LYS A 260 14.75 -2.72 5.33
C LYS A 260 13.37 -2.96 4.74
N ILE A 261 12.54 -3.72 5.44
CA ILE A 261 11.17 -4.01 5.01
C ILE A 261 10.22 -3.48 6.08
N PHE A 262 9.21 -2.73 5.65
CA PHE A 262 8.16 -2.19 6.49
C PHE A 262 6.84 -2.84 6.11
N THR A 263 6.15 -3.41 7.10
CA THR A 263 4.88 -4.12 6.91
C THR A 263 3.68 -3.34 7.45
N LYS A 264 3.91 -2.10 7.89
CA LYS A 264 2.92 -1.25 8.56
C LYS A 264 3.03 0.18 8.08
N GLY A 265 1.88 0.86 8.06
CA GLY A 265 1.77 2.25 7.65
C GLY A 265 1.64 2.43 6.13
N PRO A 266 1.56 3.68 5.66
CA PRO A 266 1.55 4.00 4.23
C PRO A 266 2.85 3.61 3.55
N PHE A 267 2.82 3.47 2.23
CA PHE A 267 4.04 3.50 1.44
C PHE A 267 4.61 4.92 1.45
N ASP A 268 5.75 5.07 2.12
CA ASP A 268 6.35 6.37 2.42
C ASP A 268 7.86 6.32 2.16
N ALA A 269 8.31 7.08 1.17
CA ALA A 269 9.74 7.20 0.86
C ALA A 269 10.56 7.74 2.04
N GLY A 270 9.93 8.49 2.96
CA GLY A 270 10.52 8.97 4.21
C GLY A 270 11.01 7.84 5.12
N LEU A 271 10.34 6.67 5.11
CA LEU A 271 10.81 5.49 5.86
C LEU A 271 12.16 4.99 5.32
N CYS A 272 12.30 4.91 4.00
CA CYS A 272 13.57 4.51 3.38
C CYS A 272 14.65 5.59 3.54
N ALA A 273 14.31 6.88 3.47
CA ALA A 273 15.24 7.97 3.73
C ALA A 273 15.75 7.98 5.18
N ALA A 274 14.87 7.71 6.15
CA ALA A 274 15.23 7.55 7.56
C ALA A 274 16.12 6.31 7.78
N ALA A 275 15.78 5.19 7.14
CA ALA A 275 16.61 3.98 7.15
C ALA A 275 18.00 4.22 6.55
N CYS A 276 18.08 4.92 5.42
CA CYS A 276 19.32 5.34 4.77
C CYS A 276 20.17 6.20 5.72
N THR A 277 19.56 7.20 6.38
CA THR A 277 20.24 8.05 7.38
C THR A 277 20.74 7.25 8.59
N ALA A 278 19.93 6.33 9.10
CA ALA A 278 20.30 5.48 10.22
C ALA A 278 21.47 4.54 9.87
N GLN A 279 21.46 3.96 8.66
CA GLN A 279 22.53 3.11 8.15
C GLN A 279 23.84 3.89 8.03
N SER A 280 23.81 5.11 7.49
CA SER A 280 24.98 6.00 7.44
C SER A 280 25.57 6.26 8.83
N LYS A 281 24.73 6.61 9.80
CA LYS A 281 25.17 6.84 11.19
C LYS A 281 25.80 5.60 11.81
N TYR A 282 25.20 4.42 11.59
CA TYR A 282 25.74 3.17 12.10
C TYR A 282 27.12 2.86 11.51
N ASN A 283 27.28 2.99 10.20
CA ASN A 283 28.55 2.71 9.52
C ASN A 283 29.66 3.67 9.94
N LEU A 284 29.34 4.96 10.13
CA LEU A 284 30.30 5.96 10.63
C LEU A 284 30.74 5.66 12.07
N ALA A 285 29.85 5.13 12.91
CA ALA A 285 30.17 4.72 14.27
C ALA A 285 30.94 3.38 14.34
N HIS A 286 30.83 2.55 13.29
CA HIS A 286 31.48 1.24 13.18
C HIS A 286 32.29 1.14 11.89
N PRO A 287 33.33 1.97 11.71
CA PRO A 287 34.10 2.00 10.48
C PRO A 287 34.82 0.66 10.24
N PRO A 288 35.02 0.27 8.96
CA PRO A 288 35.75 -0.94 8.64
C PRO A 288 37.21 -0.81 9.09
N LYS A 289 37.84 -1.95 9.42
CA LYS A 289 39.27 -1.98 9.82
C LYS A 289 40.19 -1.40 8.75
N ASN A 290 39.83 -1.58 7.48
CA ASN A 290 40.52 -1.05 6.31
C ASN A 290 39.49 -0.36 5.42
N GLY A 291 39.80 0.84 4.91
CA GLY A 291 38.92 1.62 4.04
C GLY A 291 38.16 2.73 4.78
N VAL A 292 37.21 3.33 4.09
CA VAL A 292 36.35 4.42 4.61
C VAL A 292 34.97 3.86 4.90
N ALA A 293 34.32 4.34 5.96
CA ALA A 293 32.93 3.99 6.25
C ALA A 293 32.02 4.44 5.10
N GLN A 294 31.22 3.52 4.56
CA GLN A 294 30.23 3.84 3.53
C GLN A 294 29.00 4.49 4.15
N THR A 295 28.53 5.56 3.55
CA THR A 295 27.26 6.23 3.87
C THR A 295 26.26 5.94 2.75
N CYS A 296 24.99 5.85 3.12
CA CYS A 296 23.90 5.66 2.17
C CYS A 296 23.61 6.97 1.41
N GLN A 297 23.63 6.88 0.08
CA GLN A 297 23.48 8.00 -0.86
C GLN A 297 22.26 7.85 -1.75
N PHE A 298 21.70 6.66 -1.82
CA PHE A 298 20.63 6.31 -2.75
C PHE A 298 19.80 5.17 -2.17
N PHE A 299 18.50 5.18 -2.45
CA PHE A 299 17.65 4.05 -2.13
C PHE A 299 16.63 3.79 -3.23
N ASN A 300 16.27 2.52 -3.37
CA ASN A 300 15.12 2.06 -4.14
C ASN A 300 14.03 1.58 -3.18
N THR A 301 12.85 2.18 -3.26
CA THR A 301 11.66 1.75 -2.50
C THR A 301 10.64 1.13 -3.44
N TYR A 302 10.02 0.02 -3.05
CA TYR A 302 8.96 -0.62 -3.83
C TYR A 302 8.03 -1.45 -2.93
N ILE A 303 6.85 -1.81 -3.42
CA ILE A 303 6.02 -2.83 -2.76
C ILE A 303 6.41 -4.19 -3.29
N LEU A 304 6.76 -5.09 -2.37
CA LEU A 304 6.95 -6.51 -2.68
C LEU A 304 5.60 -7.22 -2.57
N TYR A 305 5.24 -8.00 -3.57
CA TYR A 305 4.03 -8.83 -3.56
C TYR A 305 4.40 -10.31 -3.50
N LYS A 306 3.55 -11.11 -2.87
CA LYS A 306 3.54 -12.58 -2.91
C LYS A 306 2.19 -13.01 -3.45
N ASN A 307 2.14 -13.62 -4.64
CA ASN A 307 0.88 -14.04 -5.28
C ASN A 307 -0.19 -12.94 -5.28
N SER A 308 0.20 -11.71 -5.62
CA SER A 308 -0.64 -10.49 -5.62
C SER A 308 -1.00 -9.91 -4.25
N GLN A 309 -0.67 -10.56 -3.14
CA GLN A 309 -0.81 -9.98 -1.81
C GLN A 309 0.42 -9.17 -1.44
N SER A 310 0.25 -7.98 -0.86
CA SER A 310 1.39 -7.18 -0.42
C SER A 310 2.13 -7.82 0.76
N VAL A 311 3.44 -7.97 0.63
CA VAL A 311 4.35 -8.37 1.71
C VAL A 311 4.74 -7.14 2.54
N GLY A 312 5.02 -6.03 1.87
CA GLY A 312 5.38 -4.76 2.52
C GLY A 312 6.15 -3.81 1.62
N GLN A 313 6.44 -2.63 2.15
CA GLN A 313 7.37 -1.67 1.55
C GLN A 313 8.81 -2.14 1.76
N TYR A 314 9.49 -2.37 0.66
CA TYR A 314 10.87 -2.81 0.60
C TYR A 314 11.79 -1.62 0.28
N CYS A 315 12.83 -1.42 1.07
CA CYS A 315 13.83 -0.37 0.88
C CYS A 315 15.20 -1.01 0.66
N SER A 316 15.71 -1.00 -0.58
CA SER A 316 17.10 -1.33 -0.89
C SER A 316 17.98 -0.09 -0.77
N LEU A 317 19.05 -0.18 0.02
CA LEU A 317 19.94 0.95 0.34
C LEU A 317 21.28 0.81 -0.39
N TYR A 318 21.81 1.93 -0.88
CA TYR A 318 23.06 1.94 -1.64
C TYR A 318 23.95 3.12 -1.26
N SER A 319 25.27 2.91 -1.32
CA SER A 319 26.28 3.94 -1.11
C SER A 319 26.54 4.79 -2.37
N GLU A 320 25.94 4.46 -3.50
CA GLU A 320 26.04 5.19 -4.76
C GLU A 320 24.71 5.24 -5.50
N THR A 321 24.49 6.31 -6.26
CA THR A 321 23.32 6.47 -7.13
C THR A 321 23.42 5.63 -8.38
N TRP A 322 22.34 4.88 -8.65
CA TRP A 322 22.17 4.09 -9.87
C TRP A 322 21.07 4.65 -10.78
N PRO A 323 21.29 4.78 -12.09
CA PRO A 323 20.26 5.21 -13.02
C PRO A 323 19.20 4.12 -13.25
N ALA A 324 18.02 4.53 -13.72
CA ALA A 324 16.88 3.65 -14.00
C ALA A 324 17.18 2.50 -14.98
N SER A 325 18.23 2.61 -15.81
CA SER A 325 18.66 1.52 -16.70
C SER A 325 19.11 0.25 -15.96
N PHE A 326 19.42 0.34 -14.66
CA PHE A 326 19.74 -0.82 -13.82
C PHE A 326 18.51 -1.40 -13.10
N ALA A 327 17.32 -0.85 -13.34
CA ALA A 327 16.06 -1.41 -12.83
C ALA A 327 15.69 -2.69 -13.61
N THR A 328 16.36 -3.78 -13.30
CA THR A 328 16.24 -5.06 -14.02
C THR A 328 15.76 -6.21 -13.14
N ASN A 329 15.72 -6.04 -11.82
CA ASN A 329 15.07 -7.00 -10.93
C ASN A 329 13.55 -6.81 -11.03
N ARG A 330 12.80 -7.83 -11.46
CA ARG A 330 11.32 -7.78 -11.57
C ARG A 330 10.62 -8.73 -10.58
N GLY A 331 11.36 -9.24 -9.60
CA GLY A 331 10.93 -10.32 -8.72
C GLY A 331 11.40 -11.69 -9.19
N GLN A 332 10.95 -12.74 -8.49
CA GLN A 332 11.40 -14.11 -8.68
C GLN A 332 10.41 -15.12 -8.07
N TYR A 333 10.51 -16.38 -8.50
CA TYR A 333 9.74 -17.49 -7.92
C TYR A 333 10.44 -18.09 -6.70
N ARG A 334 9.65 -18.55 -5.73
CA ARG A 334 10.10 -19.40 -4.62
C ARG A 334 9.10 -20.54 -4.43
N GLY A 335 9.44 -21.73 -4.92
CA GLY A 335 8.48 -22.83 -4.99
C GLY A 335 7.31 -22.46 -5.90
N ASN A 336 6.08 -22.57 -5.38
CA ASN A 336 4.86 -22.19 -6.11
C ASN A 336 4.51 -20.70 -5.97
N ASP A 337 5.18 -19.98 -5.07
CA ASP A 337 4.89 -18.59 -4.79
C ASP A 337 5.66 -17.68 -5.76
N HIS A 338 4.95 -16.76 -6.42
CA HIS A 338 5.55 -15.76 -7.28
C HIS A 338 5.65 -14.43 -6.53
N TYR A 339 6.88 -13.94 -6.39
CA TYR A 339 7.15 -12.64 -5.80
C TYR A 339 7.41 -11.61 -6.89
N THR A 340 6.64 -10.54 -6.88
CA THR A 340 6.72 -9.47 -7.89
C THR A 340 6.94 -8.12 -7.24
N ILE A 341 7.42 -7.18 -8.04
CA ILE A 341 7.72 -5.80 -7.63
C ILE A 341 6.69 -4.88 -8.25
N GLY A 342 6.21 -3.90 -7.49
CA GLY A 342 5.36 -2.83 -8.01
C GLY A 342 5.56 -1.53 -7.26
N GLN A 343 5.15 -0.43 -7.89
CA GLN A 343 5.33 0.94 -7.36
C GLN A 343 6.76 1.21 -6.90
N SER A 344 7.71 0.88 -7.77
CA SER A 344 9.12 1.07 -7.53
C SER A 344 9.55 2.50 -7.87
N PHE A 345 10.26 3.13 -6.95
CA PHE A 345 10.83 4.46 -7.08
C PHE A 345 12.25 4.48 -6.56
N VAL A 346 13.09 5.32 -7.14
CA VAL A 346 14.43 5.60 -6.64
C VAL A 346 14.61 7.05 -6.27
N PHE A 347 15.42 7.26 -5.23
CA PHE A 347 15.72 8.56 -4.68
C PHE A 347 17.23 8.68 -4.49
N SER A 348 17.79 9.77 -5.01
CA SER A 348 19.19 10.13 -4.78
C SER A 348 19.26 11.22 -3.74
N ASN A 349 20.14 11.09 -2.77
CA ASN A 349 20.43 12.16 -1.83
C ASN A 349 20.89 13.40 -2.61
N THR A 350 20.53 14.61 -2.18
CA THR A 350 20.99 15.86 -2.82
C THR A 350 22.49 16.07 -2.64
N THR A 351 23.09 15.44 -1.62
CA THR A 351 24.54 15.34 -1.44
C THR A 351 25.11 14.06 -2.04
N ALA A 352 24.33 13.27 -2.79
CA ALA A 352 24.83 12.08 -3.46
C ALA A 352 26.10 12.45 -4.20
N ASN A 353 27.16 11.69 -3.95
CA ASN A 353 28.54 11.90 -4.43
C ASN A 353 29.49 12.68 -3.51
N ALA A 354 29.03 13.22 -2.37
CA ALA A 354 29.91 13.88 -1.41
C ALA A 354 30.95 12.94 -0.78
N ASP A 355 30.59 11.66 -0.61
CA ASP A 355 31.44 10.62 -0.03
C ASP A 355 32.05 9.67 -1.10
N LYS A 356 32.11 10.08 -2.38
CA LYS A 356 32.68 9.27 -3.46
C LYS A 356 34.18 9.02 -3.24
N PRO A 357 34.70 7.83 -3.57
CA PRO A 357 36.11 7.65 -3.88
C PRO A 357 36.50 8.63 -5.01
N SER A 358 37.51 9.46 -4.77
CA SER A 358 37.99 10.42 -5.75
C SER A 358 38.45 9.70 -7.04
N GLY A 359 37.88 10.08 -8.19
CA GLY A 359 38.27 9.57 -9.50
C GLY A 359 37.36 8.49 -10.11
N CYS A 360 36.29 8.10 -9.44
CA CYS A 360 35.36 7.10 -9.94
C CYS A 360 33.93 7.66 -10.01
N MET A 361 33.47 7.96 -11.22
CA MET A 361 32.05 8.07 -11.52
C MET A 361 31.73 6.85 -12.36
N ASN A 362 30.72 6.07 -11.98
CA ASN A 362 30.10 5.20 -12.96
C ASN A 362 29.68 6.11 -14.14
N PRO A 363 30.15 5.86 -15.37
CA PRO A 363 29.99 6.78 -16.50
C PRO A 363 28.51 7.07 -16.86
N THR A 364 27.58 6.41 -16.17
CA THR A 364 26.13 6.50 -16.32
C THR A 364 25.39 7.00 -15.06
N SER A 365 26.04 7.28 -13.92
CA SER A 365 25.35 7.91 -12.79
C SER A 365 24.95 9.35 -13.15
N PRO A 366 23.75 9.83 -12.76
CA PRO A 366 23.32 11.20 -13.03
C PRO A 366 24.38 12.18 -12.49
N LYS A 367 24.75 13.17 -13.31
CA LYS A 367 25.64 14.26 -12.92
C LYS A 367 24.98 15.15 -11.87
#